data_AF-A0AAV6I6D1-F1
#
_entry.id   AF-A0AAV6I6D1-F1
#
_cell.length_a   1.000
_cell.length_b   1.000
_cell.length_c   1.000
_cell.angle_alpha   90.00
_cell.angle_beta   90.00
_cell.angle_gamma   90.00
#
_symmetry.space_group_name_H-M   'P 1'
#
loop_
_entity.id
_entity.type
_entity.pdbx_description
1 polymer ?
#
loop_
_entity_poly.entity_id
_entity_poly.type
_entity_poly.pdbx_seq_one_letter_code
_entity_poly.pdbx_strand_id
1 'polypeptide(L)'
;MALRLLGRKLMIVKPQKLGFYFRNSSHTAVVHDNPPSDSHARIRPSVNLVMEYSVRPDQYEDDVLEENRRLKEGNCQLIENCRLKAENHQLIENRRLKEENRRLIERRVEFIAFDTSSFFSILTLGLFSYRLKTVEEEIIGVLQHDTNKDDASTTINELFEKVTRLEEKILGDLHRYIQNERDGWKSLETKEENRRLKEENRQLVENRRLKEENRQLIENHRLKEENRQLIERLKPVEEETIGDLQCDTHKDDASTTINELSENVTRLEQKILGDLHHDIQNERDRCKSLETKQEHDWLKKEEVPRLKKENCQLTEREPPIERKLEEASRKIEEMNKVGENLRDILSEERKRQDIKKENLRTKLKDDASNTINGLFGKVTRLEQTVFGDLHNEKDRCNSLETKLDKALRENEQMEEELDRLRRYD
;
A
#
# COMPACT_ATOMS: atom_id res chain seq x y z
N MET A 1 -21.68 -35.68 -22.06
CA MET A 1 -21.80 -35.52 -23.53
C MET A 1 -21.85 -34.07 -24.02
N ALA A 2 -22.04 -33.05 -23.17
CA ALA A 2 -22.11 -31.64 -23.61
C ALA A 2 -20.75 -30.90 -23.82
N LEU A 3 -19.61 -31.55 -23.53
CA LEU A 3 -18.27 -30.90 -23.60
C LEU A 3 -17.51 -31.14 -24.92
N ARG A 4 -18.11 -31.79 -25.93
CA ARG A 4 -17.45 -32.04 -27.24
C ARG A 4 -17.81 -31.06 -28.36
N LEU A 5 -18.69 -30.08 -28.13
CA LEU A 5 -19.22 -29.22 -29.20
C LEU A 5 -18.58 -27.82 -29.32
N LEU A 6 -17.63 -27.45 -28.47
CA LEU A 6 -17.01 -26.11 -28.48
C LEU A 6 -15.62 -26.04 -29.16
N GLY A 7 -15.18 -27.12 -29.81
CA GLY A 7 -13.81 -27.24 -30.32
C GLY A 7 -13.55 -26.82 -31.78
N ARG A 8 -14.49 -26.19 -32.52
CA ARG A 8 -14.32 -26.03 -33.99
C ARG A 8 -14.71 -24.71 -34.64
N LYS A 9 -14.82 -23.60 -33.91
CA LYS A 9 -14.99 -22.29 -34.55
C LYS A 9 -14.13 -21.23 -33.89
N LEU A 10 -12.96 -20.99 -34.46
CA LEU A 10 -12.45 -19.64 -34.77
C LEU A 10 -11.13 -19.77 -35.51
N MET A 11 -11.23 -19.81 -36.84
CA MET A 11 -10.14 -19.52 -37.76
C MET A 11 -9.96 -18.00 -37.87
N ILE A 12 -8.69 -17.59 -37.83
CA ILE A 12 -8.04 -16.57 -38.66
C ILE A 12 -8.77 -15.21 -38.75
N VAL A 13 -8.29 -14.24 -37.96
CA VAL A 13 -8.41 -12.81 -38.29
C VAL A 13 -7.01 -12.20 -38.24
N LYS A 14 -6.57 -11.63 -39.37
CA LYS A 14 -5.28 -10.96 -39.54
C LYS A 14 -5.20 -9.68 -38.69
N PRO A 15 -4.03 -9.31 -38.13
CA PRO A 15 -3.89 -8.06 -37.41
C PRO A 15 -3.77 -6.88 -38.39
N GLN A 16 -4.65 -5.89 -38.24
CA GLN A 16 -4.45 -4.55 -38.82
C GLN A 16 -3.54 -3.73 -37.91
N LYS A 17 -2.53 -3.11 -38.51
CA LYS A 17 -1.59 -2.18 -37.87
C LYS A 17 -2.34 -0.93 -37.40
N LEU A 18 -2.28 -0.62 -36.11
CA LEU A 18 -2.65 0.68 -35.55
C LEU A 18 -1.38 1.33 -35.00
N GLY A 19 -1.06 2.50 -35.58
CA GLY A 19 0.12 3.29 -35.26
C GLY A 19 -0.01 3.97 -33.89
N PHE A 20 1.09 3.95 -33.15
CA PHE A 20 1.26 4.67 -31.90
C PHE A 20 1.58 6.14 -32.19
N TYR A 21 0.75 7.06 -31.67
CA TYR A 21 1.15 8.45 -31.45
C TYR A 21 1.64 8.60 -30.01
N PHE A 22 2.95 8.75 -29.85
CA PHE A 22 3.56 9.21 -28.60
C PHE A 22 3.24 10.70 -28.40
N ARG A 23 2.58 11.04 -27.30
CA ARG A 23 2.42 12.44 -26.85
C ARG A 23 3.37 12.65 -25.66
N ASN A 24 4.54 13.22 -25.95
CA ASN A 24 5.49 13.68 -24.93
C ASN A 24 4.88 14.87 -24.19
N SER A 25 4.77 14.76 -22.87
CA SER A 25 4.43 15.86 -21.95
C SER A 25 5.71 16.33 -21.26
N SER A 26 6.40 17.28 -21.89
CA SER A 26 7.46 18.07 -21.25
C SER A 26 6.82 19.22 -20.46
N HIS A 27 6.87 19.15 -19.13
CA HIS A 27 6.57 20.30 -18.29
C HIS A 27 7.80 21.21 -18.22
N THR A 28 7.71 22.34 -18.92
CA THR A 28 8.54 23.53 -18.78
C THR A 28 8.24 24.21 -17.44
N ALA A 29 9.23 24.29 -16.55
CA ALA A 29 9.19 25.15 -15.38
C ALA A 29 9.33 26.62 -15.82
N VAL A 30 8.32 27.42 -15.51
CA VAL A 30 8.33 28.88 -15.69
C VAL A 30 9.13 29.48 -14.53
N VAL A 31 10.29 30.05 -14.86
CA VAL A 31 11.09 30.89 -13.96
C VAL A 31 10.42 32.27 -13.92
N HIS A 32 9.91 32.65 -12.76
CA HIS A 32 9.47 34.01 -12.48
C HIS A 32 10.66 34.79 -11.91
N ASP A 33 11.22 35.68 -12.74
CA ASP A 33 12.11 36.74 -12.28
C ASP A 33 11.28 37.83 -11.59
N ASN A 34 11.60 38.12 -10.33
CA ASN A 34 11.22 39.36 -9.65
C ASN A 34 12.50 39.97 -9.04
N PRO A 35 12.79 41.26 -9.27
CA PRO A 35 13.94 41.93 -8.68
C PRO A 35 13.61 42.41 -7.25
N PRO A 36 14.58 42.46 -6.32
CA PRO A 36 14.34 43.11 -5.05
C PRO A 36 14.53 44.62 -5.19
N SER A 37 13.48 45.33 -4.79
CA SER A 37 13.41 46.77 -4.56
C SER A 37 14.40 47.24 -3.50
N ASP A 38 15.02 48.37 -3.81
CA ASP A 38 15.82 49.23 -2.94
C ASP A 38 15.19 49.49 -1.58
N SER A 39 15.93 49.19 -0.51
CA SER A 39 15.77 49.84 0.78
C SER A 39 17.13 50.33 1.26
N HIS A 40 17.39 51.61 1.01
CA HIS A 40 18.50 52.38 1.56
C HIS A 40 18.48 52.37 3.10
N ALA A 41 19.32 51.54 3.72
CA ALA A 41 19.74 51.74 5.10
C ALA A 41 21.00 52.63 5.12
N ARG A 42 20.86 53.85 5.65
CA ARG A 42 21.98 54.77 5.93
C ARG A 42 22.99 54.11 6.88
N ILE A 43 24.15 53.76 6.36
CA ILE A 43 25.33 53.45 7.15
C ILE A 43 25.99 54.78 7.55
N ARG A 44 26.11 55.02 8.85
CA ARG A 44 26.89 56.15 9.40
C ARG A 44 28.38 55.93 9.08
N PRO A 45 29.14 56.97 8.70
CA PRO A 45 30.58 56.85 8.57
C PRO A 45 31.18 56.75 9.97
N SER A 46 31.62 55.56 10.35
CA SER A 46 32.50 55.36 11.50
C SER A 46 33.88 55.90 11.15
N VAL A 47 34.35 56.82 11.99
CA VAL A 47 35.67 57.44 11.95
C VAL A 47 36.75 56.36 11.99
N ASN A 48 37.56 56.29 10.93
CA ASN A 48 38.78 55.49 10.90
C ASN A 48 39.82 56.12 11.83
N LEU A 49 39.84 55.68 13.09
CA LEU A 49 41.06 55.72 13.90
C LEU A 49 41.94 54.56 13.41
N VAL A 50 42.89 54.86 12.53
CA VAL A 50 43.98 53.95 12.19
C VAL A 50 44.94 53.96 13.38
N MET A 51 44.73 53.04 14.32
CA MET A 51 45.81 52.63 15.23
C MET A 51 46.67 51.62 14.48
N GLU A 52 47.84 52.06 14.02
CA GLU A 52 48.93 51.18 13.58
C GLU A 52 49.44 50.41 14.80
N TYR A 53 48.80 49.28 15.09
CA TYR A 53 49.44 48.21 15.83
C TYR A 53 50.25 47.39 14.83
N SER A 54 51.57 47.48 14.95
CA SER A 54 52.51 46.55 14.32
C SER A 54 52.32 45.17 14.96
N VAL A 55 51.32 44.43 14.49
CA VAL A 55 51.04 43.05 14.88
C VAL A 55 51.79 42.15 13.90
N ARG A 56 52.59 41.22 14.44
CA ARG A 56 53.33 40.23 13.66
C ARG A 56 52.33 39.43 12.80
N PRO A 57 52.46 39.42 11.46
CA PRO A 57 51.51 38.76 10.57
C PRO A 57 51.35 37.26 10.85
N ASP A 58 52.38 36.65 11.40
CA ASP A 58 52.56 35.19 11.42
C ASP A 58 51.72 34.48 12.51
N GLN A 59 51.17 35.21 13.49
CA GLN A 59 50.31 34.61 14.53
C GLN A 59 48.80 34.73 14.24
N TYR A 60 48.41 35.66 13.36
CA TYR A 60 46.99 35.91 13.07
C TYR A 60 46.41 34.92 12.05
N GLU A 61 47.24 34.37 11.15
CA GLU A 61 46.78 33.39 10.16
C GLU A 61 46.40 32.05 10.80
N ASP A 62 47.14 31.59 11.82
CA ASP A 62 46.86 30.32 12.49
C ASP A 62 45.55 30.37 13.30
N ASP A 63 45.30 31.46 14.03
CA ASP A 63 44.05 31.65 14.79
C ASP A 63 42.82 31.72 13.86
N VAL A 64 42.95 32.42 12.72
CA VAL A 64 41.88 32.53 11.72
C VAL A 64 41.65 31.20 10.98
N LEU A 65 42.70 30.41 10.74
CA LEU A 65 42.57 29.08 10.15
C LEU A 65 41.89 28.10 11.11
N GLU A 66 42.21 28.15 12.41
CA GLU A 66 41.60 27.30 13.42
C GLU A 66 40.12 27.68 13.66
N GLU A 67 39.78 28.97 13.69
CA GLU A 67 38.39 29.42 13.78
C GLU A 67 37.57 29.01 12.54
N ASN A 68 38.14 29.11 11.33
CA ASN A 68 37.51 28.60 10.12
C ASN A 68 37.32 27.08 10.14
N ARG A 69 38.24 26.34 10.78
CA ARG A 69 38.14 24.89 10.95
C ARG A 69 36.98 24.54 11.89
N ARG A 70 36.85 25.24 13.02
CA ARG A 70 35.72 25.12 13.95
C ARG A 70 34.38 25.49 13.31
N LEU A 71 34.33 26.56 12.53
CA LEU A 71 33.12 26.95 11.80
C LEU A 71 32.73 25.92 10.74
N LYS A 72 33.69 25.31 10.04
CA LYS A 72 33.43 24.20 9.12
C LYS A 72 32.88 22.97 9.85
N GLU A 73 33.45 22.59 10.99
CA GLU A 73 32.95 21.48 11.80
C GLU A 73 31.52 21.76 12.32
N GLY A 74 31.26 22.97 12.83
CA GLY A 74 29.92 23.38 13.26
C GLY A 74 28.90 23.35 12.12
N ASN A 75 29.28 23.80 10.93
CA ASN A 75 28.42 23.73 9.74
C ASN A 75 28.15 22.29 9.30
N CYS A 76 29.16 21.40 9.34
CA CYS A 76 28.97 19.98 9.05
C CYS A 76 27.99 19.32 10.04
N GLN A 77 28.11 19.61 11.34
CA GLN A 77 27.17 19.10 12.35
C GLN A 77 25.75 19.63 12.14
N LEU A 78 25.60 20.90 11.75
CA LEU A 78 24.29 21.49 11.45
C LEU A 78 23.64 20.83 10.24
N ILE A 79 24.40 20.55 9.18
CA ILE A 79 23.94 19.84 7.98
C ILE A 79 23.50 18.41 8.33
N GLU A 80 24.29 17.68 9.12
CA GLU A 80 23.94 16.32 9.58
C GLU A 80 22.64 16.34 10.41
N ASN A 81 22.50 17.30 11.33
CA ASN A 81 21.27 17.47 12.12
C ASN A 81 20.04 17.79 11.26
N CYS A 82 20.19 18.64 10.25
CA CYS A 82 19.13 18.93 9.29
C CYS A 82 18.73 17.67 8.49
N ARG A 83 19.71 16.85 8.07
CA ARG A 83 19.45 15.58 7.39
C ARG A 83 18.69 14.61 8.28
N LEU A 84 19.16 14.38 9.51
CA LEU A 84 18.50 13.51 10.50
C LEU A 84 17.08 13.98 10.84
N LYS A 85 16.85 15.29 10.90
CA LYS A 85 15.52 15.86 11.13
C LYS A 85 14.58 15.61 9.95
N ALA A 86 15.08 15.70 8.71
CA ALA A 86 14.32 15.37 7.51
C ALA A 86 13.98 13.88 7.44
N GLU A 87 14.95 13.00 7.72
CA GLU A 87 14.74 11.54 7.79
C GLU A 87 13.69 11.17 8.85
N ASN A 88 13.75 11.78 10.04
CA ASN A 88 12.73 11.58 11.07
C ASN A 88 11.34 12.04 10.62
N HIS A 89 11.24 13.16 9.89
CA HIS A 89 9.96 13.62 9.37
C HIS A 89 9.36 12.63 8.37
N GLN A 90 10.16 12.12 7.43
CA GLN A 90 9.75 11.08 6.49
C GLN A 90 9.30 9.80 7.21
N LEU A 91 9.99 9.42 8.29
CA LEU A 91 9.65 8.22 9.06
C LEU A 91 8.31 8.38 9.81
N ILE A 92 8.01 9.58 10.31
CA ILE A 92 6.72 9.92 10.91
C ILE A 92 5.60 9.88 9.86
N GLU A 93 5.84 10.45 8.68
CA GLU A 93 4.86 10.46 7.58
C GLU A 93 4.56 9.05 7.06
N ASN A 94 5.59 8.21 6.90
CA ASN A 94 5.42 6.80 6.55
C ASN A 94 4.60 6.03 7.61
N ARG A 95 4.80 6.30 8.90
CA ARG A 95 3.96 5.71 9.96
C ARG A 95 2.50 6.15 9.85
N ARG A 96 2.27 7.43 9.58
CA ARG A 96 0.92 7.98 9.38
C ARG A 96 0.22 7.32 8.18
N LEU A 97 0.89 7.23 7.03
CA LEU A 97 0.34 6.58 5.83
C LEU A 97 0.04 5.09 6.05
N LYS A 98 0.90 4.39 6.81
CA LYS A 98 0.69 2.98 7.16
C LYS A 98 -0.56 2.79 8.02
N GLU A 99 -0.80 3.68 8.99
CA GLU A 99 -1.99 3.66 9.83
C GLU A 99 -3.26 4.02 9.04
N GLU A 100 -3.17 4.97 8.11
CA GLU A 100 -4.29 5.33 7.23
C GLU A 100 -4.68 4.18 6.30
N ASN A 101 -3.69 3.51 5.68
CA ASN A 101 -3.92 2.30 4.89
C ASN A 101 -4.53 1.17 5.72
N ARG A 102 -4.10 1.01 6.97
CA ARG A 102 -4.69 0.03 7.89
C ARG A 102 -6.18 0.31 8.12
N ARG A 103 -6.54 1.56 8.43
CA ARG A 103 -7.95 1.97 8.62
C ARG A 103 -8.79 1.76 7.35
N LEU A 104 -8.22 2.01 6.17
CA LEU A 104 -8.86 1.74 4.88
C LEU A 104 -9.14 0.24 4.68
N ILE A 105 -8.20 -0.63 5.07
CA ILE A 105 -8.38 -2.08 5.02
C ILE A 105 -9.46 -2.52 6.00
N GLU A 106 -9.44 -2.03 7.24
CA GLU A 106 -10.46 -2.32 8.26
C GLU A 106 -11.86 -1.96 7.76
N ARG A 107 -12.05 -0.75 7.20
CA ARG A 107 -13.33 -0.34 6.58
C ARG A 107 -13.75 -1.22 5.41
N ARG A 108 -12.81 -1.68 4.58
CA ARG A 108 -13.11 -2.59 3.47
C ARG A 108 -13.54 -3.98 3.96
N VAL A 109 -12.91 -4.49 5.02
CA VAL A 109 -13.29 -5.76 5.63
C VAL A 109 -14.68 -5.67 6.24
N GLU A 110 -15.00 -4.58 6.95
CA GLU A 110 -16.35 -4.33 7.47
C GLU A 110 -17.40 -4.26 6.36
N PHE A 111 -17.08 -3.59 5.25
CA PHE A 111 -17.97 -3.51 4.09
C PHE A 111 -18.21 -4.89 3.44
N ILE A 112 -17.15 -5.70 3.27
CA ILE A 112 -17.28 -7.06 2.74
C ILE A 112 -18.05 -7.96 3.70
N ALA A 113 -17.87 -7.82 5.02
CA ALA A 113 -18.63 -8.56 6.02
C ALA A 113 -20.13 -8.21 5.96
N PHE A 114 -20.46 -6.94 5.75
CA PHE A 114 -21.82 -6.48 5.54
C PHE A 114 -22.43 -7.04 4.25
N ASP A 115 -21.71 -6.96 3.14
CA ASP A 115 -22.17 -7.45 1.83
C ASP A 115 -22.30 -8.97 1.79
N THR A 116 -21.40 -9.70 2.43
CA THR A 116 -21.50 -11.17 2.52
C THR A 116 -22.69 -11.59 3.38
N SER A 117 -22.94 -10.91 4.50
CA SER A 117 -24.16 -11.14 5.31
C SER A 117 -25.44 -10.89 4.49
N SER A 118 -25.47 -9.82 3.70
CA SER A 118 -26.57 -9.51 2.78
C SER A 118 -26.72 -10.58 1.68
N PHE A 119 -25.61 -10.99 1.06
CA PHE A 119 -25.59 -12.02 0.02
C PHE A 119 -26.06 -13.38 0.54
N PHE A 120 -25.61 -13.79 1.74
CA PHE A 120 -26.07 -15.00 2.39
C PHE A 120 -27.56 -14.94 2.70
N SER A 121 -28.07 -13.80 3.17
CA SER A 121 -29.50 -13.58 3.43
C SER A 121 -30.33 -13.67 2.15
N ILE A 122 -29.84 -13.13 1.03
CA ILE A 122 -30.49 -13.23 -0.28
C ILE A 122 -30.49 -14.67 -0.79
N LEU A 123 -29.40 -15.41 -0.61
CA LEU A 123 -29.30 -16.82 -1.00
C LEU A 123 -30.23 -17.72 -0.18
N THR A 124 -30.30 -17.53 1.14
CA THR A 124 -31.24 -18.28 1.98
C THR A 124 -32.68 -17.97 1.63
N LEU A 125 -33.04 -16.70 1.43
CA LEU A 125 -34.39 -16.32 1.01
C LEU A 125 -34.74 -16.86 -0.39
N GLY A 126 -33.78 -16.84 -1.33
CA GLY A 126 -33.97 -17.37 -2.68
C GLY A 126 -34.15 -18.89 -2.70
N LEU A 127 -33.35 -19.62 -1.92
CA LEU A 127 -33.50 -21.08 -1.76
C LEU A 127 -34.82 -21.45 -1.07
N PHE A 128 -35.24 -20.67 -0.08
CA PHE A 128 -36.51 -20.85 0.60
C PHE A 128 -37.69 -20.60 -0.36
N SER A 129 -37.65 -19.52 -1.14
CA SER A 129 -38.68 -19.19 -2.12
C SER A 129 -38.81 -20.23 -3.24
N TYR A 130 -37.69 -20.72 -3.78
CA TYR A 130 -37.71 -21.77 -4.81
C TYR A 130 -38.37 -23.06 -4.30
N ARG A 131 -38.14 -23.41 -3.03
CA ARG A 131 -38.66 -24.65 -2.43
C ARG A 131 -40.12 -24.55 -2.04
N LEU A 132 -40.56 -23.41 -1.49
CA LEU A 132 -41.99 -23.17 -1.26
C LEU A 132 -42.79 -23.37 -2.54
N LYS A 133 -42.25 -22.92 -3.67
CA LYS A 133 -42.87 -23.11 -4.98
C LYS A 133 -42.92 -24.58 -5.41
N THR A 134 -41.91 -25.38 -5.10
CA THR A 134 -41.91 -26.83 -5.42
C THR A 134 -42.94 -27.58 -4.58
N VAL A 135 -43.05 -27.24 -3.30
CA VAL A 135 -44.05 -27.81 -2.38
C VAL A 135 -45.47 -27.39 -2.79
N GLU A 136 -45.64 -26.14 -3.21
CA GLU A 136 -46.90 -25.62 -3.74
C GLU A 136 -47.34 -26.40 -4.99
N GLU A 137 -46.43 -26.67 -5.93
CA GLU A 137 -46.71 -27.46 -7.14
C GLU A 137 -47.09 -28.91 -6.81
N GLU A 138 -46.44 -29.55 -5.83
CA GLU A 138 -46.80 -30.90 -5.36
C GLU A 138 -48.17 -30.92 -4.66
N ILE A 139 -48.47 -29.94 -3.82
CA ILE A 139 -49.78 -29.81 -3.15
C ILE A 139 -50.89 -29.61 -4.17
N ILE A 140 -50.68 -28.75 -5.17
CA ILE A 140 -51.64 -28.54 -6.26
C ILE A 140 -51.89 -29.84 -7.03
N GLY A 141 -50.83 -30.63 -7.31
CA GLY A 141 -50.96 -31.93 -7.96
C GLY A 141 -51.78 -32.95 -7.16
N VAL A 142 -51.60 -32.98 -5.83
CA VAL A 142 -52.38 -33.84 -4.93
C VAL A 142 -53.83 -33.39 -4.84
N LEU A 143 -54.09 -32.08 -4.78
CA LEU A 143 -55.45 -31.51 -4.70
C LEU A 143 -56.25 -31.68 -6.00
N GLN A 144 -55.59 -31.82 -7.16
CA GLN A 144 -56.25 -32.02 -8.45
C GLN A 144 -56.69 -33.46 -8.71
N HIS A 145 -56.14 -34.44 -7.98
CA HIS A 145 -56.57 -35.83 -8.05
C HIS A 145 -57.57 -36.11 -6.92
N ASP A 146 -58.86 -36.15 -7.28
CA ASP A 146 -60.01 -36.43 -6.39
C ASP A 146 -59.83 -37.73 -5.59
N THR A 147 -59.22 -37.63 -4.42
CA THR A 147 -59.22 -38.66 -3.39
C THR A 147 -59.97 -38.17 -2.17
N ASN A 148 -60.56 -39.13 -1.45
CA ASN A 148 -61.29 -38.94 -0.20
C ASN A 148 -60.61 -37.90 0.70
N LYS A 149 -61.38 -36.94 1.24
CA LYS A 149 -60.85 -35.80 2.02
C LYS A 149 -59.89 -36.21 3.15
N ASP A 150 -60.10 -37.38 3.74
CA ASP A 150 -59.30 -37.89 4.85
C ASP A 150 -57.91 -38.38 4.42
N ASP A 151 -57.77 -38.91 3.20
CA ASP A 151 -56.49 -39.36 2.64
C ASP A 151 -55.61 -38.17 2.21
N ALA A 152 -56.24 -37.10 1.72
CA ALA A 152 -55.55 -35.87 1.34
C ALA A 152 -54.93 -35.16 2.56
N SER A 153 -55.66 -35.09 3.68
CA SER A 153 -55.16 -34.50 4.93
C SER A 153 -53.92 -35.24 5.46
N THR A 154 -53.95 -36.57 5.42
CA THR A 154 -52.83 -37.42 5.87
C THR A 154 -51.59 -37.21 4.99
N THR A 155 -51.79 -37.17 3.67
CA THR A 155 -50.70 -36.94 2.69
C THR A 155 -50.09 -35.54 2.85
N ILE A 156 -50.90 -34.51 3.06
CA ILE A 156 -50.44 -33.13 3.29
C ILE A 156 -49.60 -33.05 4.57
N ASN A 157 -50.03 -33.68 5.66
CA ASN A 157 -49.26 -33.69 6.92
C ASN A 157 -47.92 -34.43 6.77
N GLU A 158 -47.88 -35.54 6.05
CA GLU A 158 -46.61 -36.24 5.76
C GLU A 158 -45.65 -35.40 4.92
N LEU A 159 -46.17 -34.62 3.97
CA LEU A 159 -45.36 -33.69 3.18
C LEU A 159 -44.83 -32.55 4.05
N PHE A 160 -45.66 -31.96 4.91
CA PHE A 160 -45.21 -30.94 5.86
C PHE A 160 -44.10 -31.48 6.78
N GLU A 161 -44.25 -32.68 7.35
CA GLU A 161 -43.18 -33.27 8.17
C GLU A 161 -41.88 -33.49 7.38
N LYS A 162 -41.96 -33.96 6.13
CA LYS A 162 -40.78 -34.13 5.27
C LYS A 162 -40.10 -32.80 4.98
N VAL A 163 -40.87 -31.75 4.72
CA VAL A 163 -40.36 -30.38 4.51
C VAL A 163 -39.67 -29.89 5.77
N THR A 164 -40.31 -29.98 6.94
CA THR A 164 -39.72 -29.56 8.23
C THR A 164 -38.41 -30.29 8.53
N ARG A 165 -38.36 -31.62 8.36
CA ARG A 165 -37.12 -32.40 8.58
C ARG A 165 -35.99 -32.01 7.62
N LEU A 166 -36.33 -31.69 6.36
CA LEU A 166 -35.35 -31.21 5.39
C LEU A 166 -34.86 -29.79 5.71
N GLU A 167 -35.75 -28.91 6.18
CA GLU A 167 -35.40 -27.56 6.64
C GLU A 167 -34.43 -27.62 7.82
N GLU A 168 -34.74 -28.40 8.85
CA GLU A 168 -33.87 -28.60 10.01
C GLU A 168 -32.49 -29.13 9.60
N LYS A 169 -32.46 -30.11 8.68
CA LYS A 169 -31.19 -30.66 8.17
C LYS A 169 -30.37 -29.60 7.44
N ILE A 170 -30.99 -28.83 6.55
CA ILE A 170 -30.30 -27.78 5.78
C ILE A 170 -29.81 -26.66 6.69
N LEU A 171 -30.64 -26.22 7.64
CA LEU A 171 -30.25 -25.22 8.63
C LEU A 171 -29.08 -25.73 9.49
N GLY A 172 -29.10 -27.01 9.88
CA GLY A 172 -28.00 -27.65 10.60
C GLY A 172 -26.70 -27.70 9.79
N ASP A 173 -26.76 -28.08 8.52
CA ASP A 173 -25.60 -28.12 7.63
C ASP A 173 -25.05 -26.72 7.34
N LEU A 174 -25.93 -25.74 7.13
CA LEU A 174 -25.55 -24.34 6.92
C LEU A 174 -24.91 -23.75 8.19
N HIS A 175 -25.49 -24.01 9.36
CA HIS A 175 -24.92 -23.58 10.63
C HIS A 175 -23.51 -24.16 10.84
N ARG A 176 -23.33 -25.46 10.55
CA ARG A 176 -22.02 -26.12 10.63
C ARG A 176 -21.01 -25.52 9.65
N TYR A 177 -21.43 -25.21 8.43
CA TYR A 177 -20.58 -24.54 7.44
C TYR A 177 -20.14 -23.15 7.91
N ILE A 178 -21.08 -22.33 8.38
CA ILE A 178 -20.80 -20.99 8.91
C ILE A 178 -19.84 -21.07 10.10
N GLN A 179 -20.05 -22.04 10.99
CA GLN A 179 -19.19 -22.24 12.15
C GLN A 179 -17.77 -22.67 11.75
N ASN A 180 -17.63 -23.57 10.79
CA ASN A 180 -16.33 -23.98 10.25
C ASN A 180 -15.58 -22.82 9.60
N GLU A 181 -16.27 -22.00 8.80
CA GLU A 181 -15.70 -20.78 8.22
C GLU A 181 -15.25 -19.82 9.32
N ARG A 182 -16.11 -19.55 10.31
CA ARG A 182 -15.80 -18.69 11.46
C ARG A 182 -14.55 -19.14 12.21
N ASP A 183 -14.43 -20.44 12.47
CA ASP A 183 -13.28 -21.00 13.17
C ASP A 183 -12.02 -21.00 12.28
N GLY A 184 -12.18 -21.18 10.96
CA GLY A 184 -11.12 -20.98 9.97
C GLY A 184 -10.57 -19.55 9.97
N TRP A 185 -11.45 -18.54 10.02
CA TRP A 185 -11.08 -17.14 10.11
C TRP A 185 -10.35 -16.81 11.42
N LYS A 186 -10.84 -17.29 12.57
CA LYS A 186 -10.14 -17.14 13.85
C LYS A 186 -8.74 -17.78 13.83
N SER A 187 -8.59 -18.94 13.20
CA SER A 187 -7.29 -19.58 13.03
C SER A 187 -6.35 -18.76 12.14
N LEU A 188 -6.87 -18.13 11.09
CA LEU A 188 -6.08 -17.25 10.22
C LEU A 188 -5.67 -15.97 10.94
N GLU A 189 -6.58 -15.36 11.70
CA GLU A 189 -6.34 -14.15 12.49
C GLU A 189 -5.24 -14.37 13.53
N THR A 190 -5.34 -15.45 14.31
CA THR A 190 -4.29 -15.83 15.28
C THR A 190 -2.94 -16.14 14.63
N LYS A 191 -2.92 -16.74 13.42
CA LYS A 191 -1.67 -16.95 12.66
C LYS A 191 -1.05 -15.63 12.21
N GLU A 192 -1.86 -14.69 11.73
CA GLU A 192 -1.38 -13.38 11.28
C GLU A 192 -0.90 -12.51 12.46
N GLU A 193 -1.60 -12.54 13.60
CA GLU A 193 -1.15 -11.89 14.83
C GLU A 193 0.20 -12.45 15.30
N ASN A 194 0.36 -13.77 15.31
CA ASN A 194 1.64 -14.41 15.60
C ASN A 194 2.75 -14.00 14.61
N ARG A 195 2.43 -13.81 13.32
CA ARG A 195 3.38 -13.32 12.32
C ARG A 195 3.81 -11.88 12.62
N ARG A 196 2.86 -11.02 13.00
CA ARG A 196 3.12 -9.63 13.41
C ARG A 196 3.99 -9.57 14.67
N LEU A 197 3.66 -10.33 15.70
CA LEU A 197 4.46 -10.40 16.94
C LEU A 197 5.87 -10.93 16.70
N LYS A 198 6.04 -11.92 15.81
CA LYS A 198 7.37 -12.39 15.39
C LYS A 198 8.17 -11.29 14.70
N GLU A 199 7.54 -10.51 13.85
CA GLU A 199 8.19 -9.40 13.15
C GLU A 199 8.58 -8.27 14.11
N GLU A 200 7.69 -7.90 15.03
CA GLU A 200 7.98 -6.92 16.07
C GLU A 200 9.13 -7.37 16.98
N ASN A 201 9.15 -8.65 17.37
CA ASN A 201 10.27 -9.21 18.12
C ASN A 201 11.59 -9.17 17.34
N ARG A 202 11.58 -9.45 16.02
CA ARG A 202 12.77 -9.31 15.18
C ARG A 202 13.28 -7.86 15.17
N GLN A 203 12.38 -6.89 15.04
CA GLN A 203 12.73 -5.47 15.08
C GLN A 203 13.25 -5.04 16.45
N LEU A 204 12.69 -5.57 17.55
CA LEU A 204 13.17 -5.29 18.91
C LEU A 204 14.58 -5.85 19.14
N VAL A 205 14.87 -7.06 18.65
CA VAL A 205 16.22 -7.64 18.72
C VAL A 205 17.21 -6.80 17.94
N GLU A 206 16.85 -6.38 16.72
CA GLU A 206 17.70 -5.52 15.89
C GLU A 206 17.95 -4.15 16.54
N ASN A 207 16.91 -3.54 17.12
CA ASN A 207 17.04 -2.29 17.85
C ASN A 207 17.95 -2.42 19.09
N ARG A 208 17.94 -3.57 19.78
CA ARG A 208 18.86 -3.83 20.89
C ARG A 208 20.30 -3.96 20.39
N ARG A 209 20.51 -4.66 19.27
CA ARG A 209 21.82 -4.78 18.62
C ARG A 209 22.40 -3.42 18.25
N LEU A 210 21.63 -2.60 17.55
CA LEU A 210 22.03 -1.23 17.16
C LEU A 210 22.31 -0.33 18.37
N LYS A 211 21.53 -0.45 19.45
CA LYS A 211 21.80 0.27 20.71
C LYS A 211 23.12 -0.16 21.33
N GLU A 212 23.47 -1.44 21.27
CA GLU A 212 24.75 -1.94 21.77
C GLU A 212 25.92 -1.47 20.92
N GLU A 213 25.80 -1.54 19.59
CA GLU A 213 26.80 -1.01 18.66
C GLU A 213 27.04 0.49 18.90
N ASN A 214 25.98 1.28 19.13
CA ASN A 214 26.10 2.68 19.49
C ASN A 214 26.79 2.90 20.85
N ARG A 215 26.53 2.07 21.86
CA ARG A 215 27.23 2.13 23.15
C ARG A 215 28.73 1.88 22.98
N GLN A 216 29.10 0.88 22.17
CA GLN A 216 30.50 0.56 21.88
C GLN A 216 31.19 1.69 21.12
N LEU A 217 30.50 2.34 20.17
CA LEU A 217 31.03 3.50 19.45
C LEU A 217 31.30 4.69 20.39
N ILE A 218 30.38 4.98 21.31
CA ILE A 218 30.56 6.04 22.32
C ILE A 218 31.77 5.73 23.21
N GLU A 219 31.92 4.49 23.67
CA GLU A 219 33.04 4.07 24.52
C GLU A 219 34.37 4.15 23.77
N ASN A 220 34.42 3.71 22.52
CA ASN A 220 35.61 3.84 21.67
C ASN A 220 36.00 5.31 21.46
N HIS A 221 35.03 6.21 21.31
CA HIS A 221 35.30 7.64 21.21
C HIS A 221 35.87 8.19 22.52
N ARG A 222 35.32 7.79 23.68
CA ARG A 222 35.83 8.15 25.01
C ARG A 222 37.28 7.72 25.20
N LEU A 223 37.60 6.46 24.88
CA LEU A 223 38.96 5.92 24.99
C LEU A 223 39.95 6.61 24.03
N LYS A 224 39.52 6.97 22.81
CA LYS A 224 40.35 7.76 21.89
C LYS A 224 40.70 9.13 22.46
N GLU A 225 39.75 9.78 23.12
CA GLU A 225 39.96 11.07 23.76
C GLU A 225 40.89 10.95 24.99
N GLU A 226 40.70 9.93 25.83
CA GLU A 226 41.62 9.63 26.94
C GLU A 226 43.05 9.36 26.45
N ASN A 227 43.22 8.58 25.37
CA ASN A 227 44.52 8.35 24.75
C ASN A 227 45.15 9.64 24.23
N ARG A 228 44.37 10.53 23.61
CA ARG A 228 44.85 11.84 23.16
C ARG A 228 45.37 12.67 24.34
N GLN A 229 44.64 12.70 25.45
CA GLN A 229 45.05 13.42 26.66
C GLN A 229 46.32 12.81 27.31
N LEU A 230 46.46 11.49 27.30
CA LEU A 230 47.67 10.83 27.80
C LEU A 230 48.90 11.16 26.94
N ILE A 231 48.76 11.17 25.62
CA ILE A 231 49.83 11.59 24.70
C ILE A 231 50.25 13.04 24.98
N GLU A 232 49.29 13.94 25.21
CA GLU A 232 49.57 15.34 25.52
C GLU A 232 50.28 15.52 26.86
N ARG A 233 49.98 14.69 27.87
CA ARG A 233 50.69 14.67 29.17
C ARG A 233 52.10 14.09 29.10
N LEU A 234 52.39 13.20 28.15
CA LEU A 234 53.70 12.58 28.00
C LEU A 234 54.72 13.49 27.31
N LYS A 235 54.28 14.38 26.41
CA LYS A 235 55.15 15.34 25.71
C LYS A 235 56.14 16.10 26.62
N PRO A 236 55.73 16.77 27.72
CA PRO A 236 56.67 17.53 28.56
C PRO A 236 57.67 16.63 29.29
N VAL A 237 57.31 15.38 29.61
CA VAL A 237 58.22 14.42 30.26
C VAL A 237 59.31 13.98 29.28
N GLU A 238 58.95 13.77 28.01
CA GLU A 238 59.91 13.52 26.93
C GLU A 238 60.83 14.73 26.70
N GLU A 239 60.30 15.95 26.75
CA GLU A 239 61.09 17.18 26.59
C GLU A 239 62.04 17.44 27.78
N GLU A 240 61.62 17.18 29.02
CA GLU A 240 62.41 17.33 30.24
C GLU A 240 63.59 16.32 30.29
N THR A 241 63.32 15.06 29.95
CA THR A 241 64.36 14.02 29.90
C THR A 241 65.40 14.26 28.81
N ILE A 242 65.04 14.95 27.72
CA ILE A 242 65.98 15.38 26.68
C ILE A 242 66.80 16.61 27.14
N GLY A 243 66.20 17.51 27.92
CA GLY A 243 66.86 18.72 28.45
C GLY A 243 67.91 18.46 29.53
N ASP A 244 67.67 17.50 30.43
CA ASP A 244 68.60 17.16 31.52
C ASP A 244 69.89 16.50 31.01
N LEU A 245 69.87 15.90 29.82
CA LEU A 245 71.06 15.32 29.17
C LEU A 245 71.98 16.38 28.53
N GLN A 246 71.61 17.67 28.52
CA GLN A 246 72.38 18.75 27.88
C GLN A 246 73.11 19.71 28.85
N CYS A 247 73.04 19.52 30.17
CA CYS A 247 73.48 20.55 31.14
C CYS A 247 74.86 20.34 31.81
N ASP A 248 75.65 19.31 31.47
CA ASP A 248 76.94 19.05 32.14
C ASP A 248 78.15 19.14 31.19
N THR A 249 78.45 20.33 30.67
CA THR A 249 79.81 20.67 30.22
C THR A 249 80.15 22.14 30.49
N HIS A 250 80.73 22.41 31.66
CA HIS A 250 81.51 23.64 31.90
C HIS A 250 82.85 23.27 32.55
N LYS A 251 83.95 23.88 32.07
CA LYS A 251 85.19 24.14 32.83
C LYS A 251 86.18 25.02 32.04
N ASP A 252 86.25 26.28 32.45
CA ASP A 252 87.45 27.16 32.35
C ASP A 252 88.32 26.87 33.61
N ASP A 253 89.65 26.94 33.71
CA ASP A 253 90.68 27.76 33.08
C ASP A 253 92.03 27.00 32.96
N ALA A 254 92.28 26.45 31.78
CA ALA A 254 93.62 26.37 31.18
C ALA A 254 93.55 27.12 29.83
N SER A 255 92.89 28.28 29.90
CA SER A 255 91.86 28.69 28.94
C SER A 255 92.42 29.12 27.60
N THR A 256 93.59 29.75 27.45
CA THR A 256 93.97 30.23 26.10
C THR A 256 94.55 29.15 25.18
N THR A 257 95.44 28.28 25.66
CA THR A 257 95.97 27.16 24.87
C THR A 257 95.04 25.96 24.85
N ILE A 258 94.26 25.73 25.92
CA ILE A 258 93.18 24.76 25.88
C ILE A 258 92.01 25.30 25.09
N ASN A 259 91.69 26.60 25.01
CA ASN A 259 90.65 27.08 24.10
C ASN A 259 91.10 27.08 22.65
N GLU A 260 92.37 27.29 22.31
CA GLU A 260 92.80 27.09 20.91
C GLU A 260 92.79 25.61 20.52
N LEU A 261 93.25 24.71 21.41
CA LEU A 261 93.16 23.27 21.16
C LEU A 261 91.72 22.76 21.26
N SER A 262 90.89 23.31 22.14
CA SER A 262 89.47 23.00 22.30
C SER A 262 88.66 23.62 21.18
N GLU A 263 88.97 24.79 20.65
CA GLU A 263 88.36 25.34 19.44
C GLU A 263 88.75 24.51 18.24
N ASN A 264 90.00 24.08 18.13
CA ASN A 264 90.41 23.19 17.05
C ASN A 264 89.80 21.78 17.19
N VAL A 265 89.71 21.25 18.42
CA VAL A 265 89.07 19.97 18.72
C VAL A 265 87.58 20.07 18.50
N THR A 266 86.87 21.07 19.03
CA THR A 266 85.44 21.31 18.80
C THR A 266 85.14 21.61 17.34
N ARG A 267 86.02 22.30 16.60
CA ARG A 267 85.86 22.52 15.16
C ARG A 267 86.10 21.24 14.38
N LEU A 268 87.07 20.41 14.77
CA LEU A 268 87.28 19.08 14.18
C LEU A 268 86.14 18.12 14.55
N GLU A 269 85.64 18.17 15.77
CA GLU A 269 84.50 17.40 16.26
C GLU A 269 83.22 17.85 15.55
N GLN A 270 82.95 19.15 15.42
CA GLN A 270 81.83 19.67 14.63
C GLN A 270 81.96 19.30 13.16
N LYS A 271 83.18 19.27 12.61
CA LYS A 271 83.42 18.81 11.25
C LYS A 271 83.16 17.30 11.12
N ILE A 272 83.71 16.49 12.02
CA ILE A 272 83.52 15.03 12.03
C ILE A 272 82.06 14.68 12.31
N LEU A 273 81.38 15.38 13.21
CA LEU A 273 79.97 15.23 13.52
C LEU A 273 79.10 15.71 12.37
N GLY A 274 79.49 16.79 11.68
CA GLY A 274 78.81 17.26 10.47
C GLY A 274 78.91 16.25 9.33
N ASP A 275 80.11 15.73 9.09
CA ASP A 275 80.38 14.69 8.09
C ASP A 275 79.62 13.39 8.46
N LEU A 276 79.68 12.96 9.73
CA LEU A 276 78.97 11.78 10.22
C LEU A 276 77.45 11.96 10.18
N HIS A 277 76.93 13.15 10.51
CA HIS A 277 75.50 13.44 10.43
C HIS A 277 75.03 13.43 8.98
N HIS A 278 75.83 13.97 8.06
CA HIS A 278 75.56 13.91 6.63
C HIS A 278 75.55 12.46 6.12
N ASP A 279 76.52 11.64 6.52
CA ASP A 279 76.58 10.22 6.15
C ASP A 279 75.40 9.42 6.72
N ILE A 280 75.04 9.66 7.98
CA ILE A 280 73.87 9.04 8.62
C ILE A 280 72.58 9.45 7.89
N GLN A 281 72.44 10.72 7.53
CA GLN A 281 71.28 11.22 6.81
C GLN A 281 71.21 10.62 5.39
N ASN A 282 72.34 10.53 4.69
CA ASN A 282 72.43 9.88 3.38
C ASN A 282 72.05 8.39 3.45
N GLU A 283 72.55 7.65 4.45
CA GLU A 283 72.18 6.25 4.64
C GLU A 283 70.71 6.09 5.07
N ARG A 284 70.16 7.04 5.86
CA ARG A 284 68.73 7.05 6.20
C ARG A 284 67.85 7.25 4.97
N ASP A 285 68.20 8.18 4.10
CA ASP A 285 67.43 8.46 2.88
C ASP A 285 67.61 7.33 1.85
N ARG A 286 68.77 6.68 1.82
CA ARG A 286 69.00 5.45 1.06
C ARG A 286 68.13 4.29 1.58
N CYS A 287 68.03 4.11 2.90
CA CYS A 287 67.15 3.10 3.52
C CYS A 287 65.68 3.35 3.16
N LYS A 288 65.18 4.58 3.28
CA LYS A 288 63.81 4.94 2.86
C LYS A 288 63.56 4.66 1.37
N SER A 289 64.54 4.95 0.51
CA SER A 289 64.45 4.67 -0.92
C SER A 289 64.39 3.15 -1.21
N LEU A 290 65.13 2.35 -0.45
CA LEU A 290 65.08 0.89 -0.56
C LEU A 290 63.78 0.30 -0.01
N GLU A 291 63.28 0.79 1.12
CA GLU A 291 62.00 0.39 1.71
C GLU A 291 60.85 0.65 0.74
N THR A 292 60.75 1.87 0.20
CA THR A 292 59.71 2.22 -0.79
C THR A 292 59.82 1.39 -2.07
N LYS A 293 61.04 1.08 -2.52
CA LYS A 293 61.25 0.21 -3.68
C LYS A 293 60.84 -1.24 -3.40
N GLN A 294 61.13 -1.74 -2.20
CA GLN A 294 60.75 -3.08 -1.77
C GLN A 294 59.23 -3.21 -1.62
N GLU A 295 58.57 -2.22 -1.03
CA GLU A 295 57.11 -2.16 -0.94
C GLU A 295 56.46 -2.12 -2.32
N HIS A 296 56.97 -1.28 -3.22
CA HIS A 296 56.47 -1.20 -4.59
C HIS A 296 56.65 -2.52 -5.35
N ASP A 297 57.80 -3.18 -5.23
CA ASP A 297 58.05 -4.47 -5.85
C ASP A 297 57.18 -5.59 -5.25
N TRP A 298 56.92 -5.55 -3.94
CA TRP A 298 56.01 -6.48 -3.26
C TRP A 298 54.57 -6.30 -3.77
N LEU A 299 54.05 -5.07 -3.78
CA LEU A 299 52.72 -4.74 -4.30
C LEU A 299 52.56 -5.20 -5.76
N LYS A 300 53.58 -4.97 -6.59
CA LYS A 300 53.54 -5.33 -8.02
C LYS A 300 53.60 -6.84 -8.25
N LYS A 301 54.36 -7.58 -7.44
CA LYS A 301 54.55 -9.04 -7.64
C LYS A 301 53.50 -9.90 -6.96
N GLU A 302 52.94 -9.46 -5.84
CA GLU A 302 52.13 -10.33 -4.99
C GLU A 302 50.68 -9.85 -4.85
N GLU A 303 50.49 -8.56 -4.56
CA GLU A 303 49.15 -7.98 -4.34
C GLU A 303 48.37 -7.83 -5.66
N VAL A 304 48.99 -7.26 -6.69
CA VAL A 304 48.32 -7.03 -7.99
C VAL A 304 47.86 -8.35 -8.65
N PRO A 305 48.65 -9.43 -8.69
CA PRO A 305 48.18 -10.71 -9.24
C PRO A 305 47.09 -11.36 -8.40
N ARG A 306 47.14 -11.23 -7.07
CA ARG A 306 46.07 -11.69 -6.16
C ARG A 306 44.76 -10.98 -6.46
N LEU A 307 44.77 -9.65 -6.45
CA LEU A 307 43.60 -8.83 -6.76
C LEU A 307 43.08 -9.10 -8.17
N LYS A 308 43.96 -9.26 -9.16
CA LYS A 308 43.56 -9.60 -10.53
C LYS A 308 42.89 -10.98 -10.59
N LYS A 309 43.39 -11.98 -9.86
CA LYS A 309 42.80 -13.32 -9.79
C LYS A 309 41.45 -13.32 -9.08
N GLU A 310 41.32 -12.59 -7.98
CA GLU A 310 40.04 -12.42 -7.28
C GLU A 310 39.02 -11.69 -8.13
N ASN A 311 39.43 -10.63 -8.82
CA ASN A 311 38.55 -9.87 -9.71
C ASN A 311 38.09 -10.74 -10.90
N CYS A 312 38.97 -11.56 -11.49
CA CYS A 312 38.57 -12.54 -12.51
C CYS A 312 37.52 -13.53 -11.99
N GLN A 313 37.68 -14.04 -10.77
CA GLN A 313 36.72 -14.97 -10.15
C GLN A 313 35.36 -14.31 -9.85
N LEU A 314 35.36 -13.02 -9.50
CA LEU A 314 34.13 -12.25 -9.30
C LEU A 314 33.41 -12.00 -10.62
N THR A 315 34.12 -11.57 -11.66
CA THR A 315 33.53 -11.37 -13.00
C THR A 315 33.01 -12.67 -13.64
N GLU A 316 33.54 -13.84 -13.29
CA GLU A 316 33.00 -15.13 -13.76
C GLU A 316 31.72 -15.55 -13.00
N ARG A 317 31.46 -15.00 -11.81
CA ARG A 317 30.29 -15.33 -10.97
C ARG A 317 29.10 -14.38 -11.12
N GLU A 318 29.30 -13.21 -11.73
CA GLU A 318 28.23 -12.25 -12.07
C GLU A 318 27.28 -12.67 -13.23
N PRO A 319 27.70 -13.34 -14.32
CA PRO A 319 26.81 -13.66 -15.44
C PRO A 319 25.61 -14.59 -15.15
N PRO A 320 25.59 -15.46 -14.12
CA PRO A 320 24.38 -16.21 -13.78
C PRO A 320 23.33 -15.37 -13.06
N ILE A 321 23.69 -14.29 -12.37
CA ILE A 321 22.71 -13.46 -11.65
C ILE A 321 22.02 -12.49 -12.61
N GLU A 322 22.78 -11.83 -13.48
CA GLU A 322 22.21 -10.94 -14.50
C GLU A 322 21.25 -11.68 -15.44
N ARG A 323 21.63 -12.89 -15.90
CA ARG A 323 20.72 -13.72 -16.71
C ARG A 323 19.45 -14.11 -15.96
N LYS A 324 19.56 -14.49 -14.68
CA LYS A 324 18.37 -14.80 -13.85
C LYS A 324 17.50 -13.57 -13.63
N LEU A 325 18.11 -12.40 -13.47
CA LEU A 325 17.39 -11.14 -13.34
C LEU A 325 16.67 -10.78 -14.64
N GLU A 326 17.32 -10.95 -15.79
CA GLU A 326 16.72 -10.71 -17.10
C GLU A 326 15.58 -11.70 -17.39
N GLU A 327 15.75 -12.97 -17.06
CA GLU A 327 14.71 -14.00 -17.18
C GLU A 327 13.51 -13.70 -16.26
N ALA A 328 13.76 -13.30 -15.01
CA ALA A 328 12.72 -12.90 -14.07
C ALA A 328 11.96 -11.66 -14.56
N SER A 329 12.68 -10.64 -15.05
CA SER A 329 12.09 -9.43 -15.63
C SER A 329 11.21 -9.75 -16.84
N ARG A 330 11.69 -10.61 -17.75
CA ARG A 330 10.92 -11.09 -18.92
C ARG A 330 9.65 -11.82 -18.51
N LYS A 331 9.74 -12.69 -17.50
CA LYS A 331 8.58 -13.42 -16.96
C LYS A 331 7.55 -12.49 -16.32
N ILE A 332 8.00 -11.44 -15.63
CA ILE A 332 7.10 -10.41 -15.07
C ILE A 332 6.36 -9.68 -16.19
N GLU A 333 7.05 -9.30 -17.27
CA GLU A 333 6.43 -8.65 -18.42
C GLU A 333 5.38 -9.55 -19.11
N GLU A 334 5.71 -10.83 -19.33
CA GLU A 334 4.77 -11.81 -19.87
C GLU A 334 3.52 -11.98 -18.97
N MET A 335 3.73 -12.09 -17.65
CA MET A 335 2.63 -12.18 -16.69
C MET A 335 1.76 -10.91 -16.67
N ASN A 336 2.37 -9.73 -16.79
CA ASN A 336 1.62 -8.47 -16.88
C ASN A 336 0.75 -8.43 -18.14
N LYS A 337 1.28 -8.89 -19.28
CA LYS A 337 0.53 -9.00 -20.52
C LYS A 337 -0.64 -9.99 -20.43
N VAL A 338 -0.43 -11.13 -19.75
CA VAL A 338 -1.52 -12.08 -19.46
C VAL A 338 -2.56 -11.44 -18.54
N GLY A 339 -2.13 -10.68 -17.52
CA GLY A 339 -3.02 -9.96 -16.61
C GLY A 339 -3.87 -8.90 -17.32
N GLU A 340 -3.31 -8.17 -18.28
CA GLU A 340 -4.04 -7.22 -19.13
C GLU A 340 -5.08 -7.92 -20.01
N ASN A 341 -4.69 -9.00 -20.70
CA ASN A 341 -5.61 -9.79 -21.52
C ASN A 341 -6.79 -10.33 -20.68
N LEU A 342 -6.54 -10.81 -19.46
CA LEU A 342 -7.59 -11.27 -18.55
C LEU A 342 -8.51 -10.13 -18.10
N ARG A 343 -7.98 -8.94 -17.84
CA ARG A 343 -8.79 -7.76 -17.51
C ARG A 343 -9.73 -7.39 -18.66
N ASP A 344 -9.26 -7.45 -19.90
CA ASP A 344 -10.06 -7.15 -21.08
C ASP A 344 -11.18 -8.18 -21.28
N ILE A 345 -10.86 -9.47 -21.16
CA ILE A 345 -11.87 -10.55 -21.24
C ILE A 345 -12.95 -10.38 -20.16
N LEU A 346 -12.56 -10.11 -18.91
CA LEU A 346 -13.51 -9.90 -17.81
C LEU A 346 -14.33 -8.61 -17.97
N SER A 347 -13.76 -7.58 -18.60
CA SER A 347 -14.47 -6.35 -18.95
C SER A 347 -15.53 -6.62 -20.03
N GLU A 348 -15.18 -7.38 -21.06
CA GLU A 348 -16.11 -7.76 -22.13
C GLU A 348 -17.23 -8.68 -21.62
N GLU A 349 -16.90 -9.67 -20.78
CA GLU A 349 -17.90 -10.59 -20.20
C GLU A 349 -18.90 -9.84 -19.32
N ARG A 350 -18.45 -8.85 -18.53
CA ARG A 350 -19.36 -7.97 -17.79
C ARG A 350 -20.34 -7.24 -18.70
N LYS A 351 -19.85 -6.64 -19.79
CA LYS A 351 -20.71 -5.97 -20.78
C LYS A 351 -21.72 -6.94 -21.41
N ARG A 352 -21.30 -8.17 -21.75
CA ARG A 352 -22.20 -9.21 -22.29
C ARG A 352 -23.29 -9.59 -21.30
N GLN A 353 -22.95 -9.72 -20.01
CA GLN A 353 -23.92 -10.01 -18.96
C GLN A 353 -24.91 -8.86 -18.75
N ASP A 354 -24.45 -7.61 -18.79
CA ASP A 354 -25.31 -6.45 -18.65
C ASP A 354 -26.33 -6.37 -19.79
N ILE A 355 -25.89 -6.58 -21.04
CA ILE A 355 -26.78 -6.67 -22.21
C ILE A 355 -27.78 -7.81 -22.05
N LYS A 356 -27.34 -8.99 -21.59
CA LYS A 356 -28.22 -10.15 -21.38
C LYS A 356 -29.27 -9.87 -20.30
N LYS A 357 -28.89 -9.24 -19.19
CA LYS A 357 -29.81 -8.86 -18.11
C LYS A 357 -30.84 -7.85 -18.60
N GLU A 358 -30.41 -6.86 -19.37
CA GLU A 358 -31.33 -5.86 -19.93
C GLU A 358 -32.32 -6.51 -20.90
N ASN A 359 -31.87 -7.39 -21.79
CA ASN A 359 -32.75 -8.15 -22.69
C ASN A 359 -33.74 -9.06 -21.95
N LEU A 360 -33.39 -9.59 -20.79
CA LEU A 360 -34.33 -10.37 -19.96
C LEU A 360 -35.35 -9.47 -19.26
N ARG A 361 -34.93 -8.29 -18.79
CA ARG A 361 -35.83 -7.29 -18.19
C ARG A 361 -36.86 -6.78 -19.20
N THR A 362 -36.45 -6.48 -20.42
CA THR A 362 -37.37 -6.03 -21.48
C THR A 362 -38.38 -7.12 -21.81
N LYS A 363 -37.94 -8.37 -22.02
CA LYS A 363 -38.85 -9.51 -22.23
C LYS A 363 -39.86 -9.69 -21.11
N LEU A 364 -39.41 -9.69 -19.86
CA LEU A 364 -40.31 -9.81 -18.71
C LEU A 364 -41.31 -8.66 -18.64
N LYS A 365 -40.88 -7.43 -18.96
CA LYS A 365 -41.76 -6.26 -18.99
C LYS A 365 -42.81 -6.38 -20.09
N ASP A 366 -42.43 -6.85 -21.27
CA ASP A 366 -43.33 -7.03 -22.41
C ASP A 366 -44.33 -8.15 -22.12
N ASP A 367 -43.88 -9.30 -21.61
CA ASP A 367 -44.74 -10.43 -21.23
C ASP A 367 -45.73 -10.07 -20.13
N ALA A 368 -45.26 -9.34 -19.10
CA ALA A 368 -46.12 -8.84 -18.03
C ALA A 368 -47.15 -7.84 -18.56
N SER A 369 -46.73 -6.92 -19.45
CA SER A 369 -47.61 -5.91 -20.05
C SER A 369 -48.66 -6.56 -20.96
N ASN A 370 -48.29 -7.57 -21.74
CA ASN A 370 -49.21 -8.36 -22.56
C ASN A 370 -50.24 -9.10 -21.69
N THR A 371 -49.79 -9.69 -20.58
CA THR A 371 -50.67 -10.39 -19.62
C THR A 371 -51.64 -9.43 -18.96
N ILE A 372 -51.16 -8.28 -18.47
CA ILE A 372 -51.96 -7.23 -17.83
C ILE A 372 -53.02 -6.70 -18.81
N ASN A 373 -52.62 -6.38 -20.05
CA ASN A 373 -53.55 -5.92 -21.07
C ASN A 373 -54.61 -6.99 -21.43
N GLY A 374 -54.21 -8.26 -21.46
CA GLY A 374 -55.13 -9.38 -21.65
C GLY A 374 -56.16 -9.51 -20.52
N LEU A 375 -55.75 -9.29 -19.27
CA LEU A 375 -56.64 -9.27 -18.10
C LEU A 375 -57.58 -8.06 -18.15
N PHE A 376 -57.07 -6.85 -18.43
CA PHE A 376 -57.90 -5.67 -18.60
C PHE A 376 -58.98 -5.88 -19.67
N GLY A 377 -58.63 -6.46 -20.82
CA GLY A 377 -59.60 -6.77 -21.87
C GLY A 377 -60.68 -7.77 -21.45
N LYS A 378 -60.38 -8.71 -20.53
CA LYS A 378 -61.38 -9.61 -19.95
C LYS A 378 -62.29 -8.88 -18.96
N VAL A 379 -61.71 -8.05 -18.09
CA VAL A 379 -62.47 -7.23 -17.12
C VAL A 379 -63.43 -6.31 -17.86
N THR A 380 -62.99 -5.59 -18.89
CA THR A 380 -63.86 -4.71 -19.69
C THR A 380 -65.01 -5.45 -20.35
N ARG A 381 -64.80 -6.69 -20.84
CA ARG A 381 -65.89 -7.51 -21.39
C ARG A 381 -66.89 -7.93 -20.30
N LEU A 382 -66.40 -8.34 -19.13
CA LEU A 382 -67.26 -8.68 -18.00
C LEU A 382 -68.06 -7.48 -17.52
N GLU A 383 -67.45 -6.30 -17.44
CA GLU A 383 -68.14 -5.05 -17.14
C GLU A 383 -69.26 -4.78 -18.16
N GLN A 384 -68.97 -4.88 -19.46
CA GLN A 384 -69.98 -4.71 -20.51
C GLN A 384 -71.14 -5.71 -20.40
N THR A 385 -70.87 -6.98 -20.12
CA THR A 385 -71.90 -8.00 -19.94
C THR A 385 -72.73 -7.73 -18.68
N VAL A 386 -72.09 -7.52 -17.53
CA VAL A 386 -72.77 -7.29 -16.24
C VAL A 386 -73.59 -6.00 -16.28
N PHE A 387 -73.03 -4.90 -16.78
CA PHE A 387 -73.76 -3.65 -16.91
C PHE A 387 -74.87 -3.73 -17.97
N GLY A 388 -74.66 -4.48 -19.06
CA GLY A 388 -75.69 -4.74 -20.07
C GLY A 388 -76.87 -5.53 -19.50
N ASP A 389 -76.60 -6.62 -18.79
CA ASP A 389 -77.62 -7.45 -18.15
C ASP A 389 -78.38 -6.67 -17.07
N LEU A 390 -77.68 -5.84 -16.28
CA LEU A 390 -78.30 -4.94 -15.32
C LEU A 390 -79.20 -3.90 -15.99
N HIS A 391 -78.81 -3.37 -17.15
CA HIS A 391 -79.64 -2.43 -17.91
C HIS A 391 -80.92 -3.10 -18.44
N ASN A 392 -80.77 -4.30 -19.00
CA ASN A 392 -81.91 -5.10 -19.46
C ASN A 392 -82.89 -5.45 -18.33
N GLU A 393 -82.37 -5.84 -17.16
CA GLU A 393 -83.22 -6.15 -16.01
C GLU A 393 -83.89 -4.89 -15.44
N LYS A 394 -83.18 -3.75 -15.45
CA LYS A 394 -83.78 -2.45 -15.11
C LYS A 394 -84.95 -2.11 -16.03
N ASP A 395 -84.79 -2.28 -17.35
CA ASP A 395 -85.85 -2.05 -18.31
C ASP A 395 -87.03 -3.02 -18.11
N ARG A 396 -86.75 -4.28 -17.76
CA ARG A 396 -87.78 -5.27 -17.41
C ARG A 396 -88.55 -4.87 -16.16
N CYS A 397 -87.87 -4.42 -15.11
CA CYS A 397 -88.50 -3.90 -13.90
C CYS A 397 -89.39 -2.69 -14.20
N ASN A 398 -88.91 -1.71 -14.98
CA ASN A 398 -89.71 -0.56 -15.40
C ASN A 398 -90.96 -1.00 -16.21
N SER A 399 -90.85 -2.02 -17.06
CA SER A 399 -92.00 -2.59 -17.79
C SER A 399 -93.00 -3.30 -16.88
N LEU A 400 -92.54 -3.98 -15.82
CA LEU A 400 -93.42 -4.60 -14.84
C LEU A 400 -94.11 -3.56 -13.95
N GLU A 401 -93.40 -2.51 -13.56
CA GLU A 401 -93.93 -1.39 -12.79
C GLU A 401 -95.08 -0.70 -13.54
N THR A 402 -94.88 -0.37 -14.83
CA THR A 402 -95.95 0.20 -15.65
C THR A 402 -97.17 -0.72 -15.85
N LYS A 403 -96.96 -2.04 -15.91
CA LYS A 403 -98.07 -3.03 -15.95
C LYS A 403 -98.82 -3.09 -14.63
N LEU A 404 -98.12 -3.04 -13.50
CA LEU A 404 -98.71 -3.02 -12.17
C LEU A 404 -99.55 -1.75 -11.96
N ASP A 405 -99.02 -0.59 -12.32
CA ASP A 405 -99.74 0.69 -12.26
C ASP A 405 -101.00 0.71 -13.11
N LYS A 406 -100.99 -0.01 -14.24
CA LYS A 406 -102.18 -0.18 -15.08
C LYS A 406 -103.22 -1.08 -14.39
N ALA A 407 -102.80 -2.23 -13.87
CA ALA A 407 -103.69 -3.18 -13.18
C ALA A 407 -104.30 -2.57 -11.91
N LEU A 408 -103.54 -1.78 -11.16
CA LEU A 408 -104.06 -1.06 -9.98
C LEU A 408 -105.18 -0.08 -10.37
N ARG A 409 -105.00 0.69 -11.45
CA ARG A 409 -106.05 1.60 -11.96
C ARG A 409 -107.29 0.86 -12.47
N GLU A 410 -107.12 -0.28 -13.13
CA GLU A 410 -108.25 -1.12 -13.55
C GLU A 410 -109.01 -1.68 -12.34
N ASN A 411 -108.30 -2.11 -11.29
CA ASN A 411 -108.92 -2.53 -10.02
C ASN A 411 -109.67 -1.38 -9.34
N GLU A 412 -109.08 -0.18 -9.25
CA GLU A 412 -109.76 1.02 -8.71
C GLU A 412 -111.06 1.31 -9.47
N GLN A 413 -111.05 1.21 -10.81
CA GLN A 413 -112.26 1.38 -11.64
C GLN A 413 -113.32 0.30 -11.36
N MET A 414 -112.91 -0.97 -11.24
CA MET A 414 -113.84 -2.06 -10.90
C MET A 414 -114.43 -1.89 -9.50
N GLU A 415 -113.65 -1.43 -8.52
CA GLU A 415 -114.16 -1.10 -7.18
C GLU A 415 -115.18 0.04 -7.23
N GLU A 416 -114.90 1.10 -8.00
CA GLU A 416 -115.87 2.18 -8.24
C GLU A 416 -117.17 1.67 -8.89
N GLU A 417 -117.07 0.75 -9.86
CA GLU A 417 -118.24 0.13 -10.50
C GLU A 417 -119.04 -0.75 -9.52
N LEU A 418 -118.37 -1.57 -8.71
CA LEU A 418 -119.02 -2.35 -7.66
C LEU A 418 -119.74 -1.45 -6.65
N ASP A 419 -119.13 -0.33 -6.26
CA ASP A 419 -119.76 0.66 -5.39
C ASP A 419 -120.92 1.41 -6.05
N ARG A 420 -120.93 1.54 -7.38
CA ARG A 420 -122.12 2.00 -8.12
C ARG A 420 -123.22 0.95 -8.07
N LEU A 421 -122.93 -0.32 -8.34
CA LEU A 421 -123.91 -1.41 -8.31
C LEU A 421 -124.53 -1.59 -6.91
N ARG A 422 -123.72 -1.52 -5.84
CA ARG A 422 -124.19 -1.58 -4.44
C ARG A 422 -125.16 -0.45 -4.06
N ARG A 423 -125.19 0.65 -4.81
CA ARG A 423 -126.14 1.76 -4.61
C ARG A 423 -127.48 1.55 -5.34
N TYR A 424 -127.58 0.56 -6.22
CA TYR A 424 -128.79 0.25 -6.99
C TYR A 424 -129.65 -0.86 -6.35
N ASP A 425 -129.04 -1.77 -5.58
CA ASP A 425 -129.75 -2.67 -4.65
C ASP A 425 -130.17 -1.91 -3.38
#